data_AF-A0A9P7C434-F1
#
_entry.id   AF-A0A9P7C434-F1
#
_cell.length_a   1.000
_cell.length_b   1.000
_cell.length_c   1.000
_cell.angle_alpha   90.00
_cell.angle_beta   90.00
_cell.angle_gamma   90.00
#
_symmetry.space_group_name_H-M   'P 1'
#
loop_
_entity.id
_entity.type
_entity.pdbx_description
1 polymer ?
#
loop_
_entity_poly.entity_id
_entity_poly.type
_entity_poly.pdbx_seq_one_letter_code
_entity_poly.pdbx_strand_id
1 'polypeptide(L)'
;MFQSLFDSDEDSRMMFKWINTITFSNNNNHDHPTATKNRPDGCIENDRKTIGFIEVKTIDDAANHRKINADLYRLGIFGKTALSQYGLNNTFQVMAIGTNLRFYICQNVDGVCMMTELSNR
;
A
#
# COMPACT_ATOMS: atom_id res chain seq x y z
N MET A 1 -24.69 0.15 6.62
CA MET A 1 -24.32 -0.69 5.47
C MET A 1 -23.08 -0.03 4.87
N PHE A 2 -21.92 -0.69 4.88
CA PHE A 2 -20.72 -0.12 4.28
C PHE A 2 -20.88 -0.17 2.77
N GLN A 3 -20.84 0.99 2.13
CA GLN A 3 -20.81 1.08 0.67
C GLN A 3 -19.50 0.44 0.20
N SER A 4 -19.61 -0.48 -0.76
CA SER A 4 -18.44 -1.07 -1.42
C SER A 4 -17.58 0.06 -1.99
N LEU A 5 -16.27 -0.11 -1.85
CA LEU A 5 -15.28 0.82 -2.35
C LEU A 5 -15.26 0.91 -3.90
N PHE A 6 -16.01 0.02 -4.58
CA PHE A 6 -16.04 -0.16 -6.04
C PHE A 6 -17.47 -0.33 -6.60
N ASP A 7 -18.47 0.37 -6.04
CA ASP A 7 -19.86 0.30 -6.53
C ASP A 7 -20.40 1.64 -7.09
N SER A 8 -19.56 2.58 -7.54
CA SER A 8 -19.97 3.89 -8.09
C SER A 8 -19.45 4.17 -9.50
N ASP A 9 -20.18 4.92 -10.34
CA ASP A 9 -19.67 5.35 -11.65
C ASP A 9 -18.41 6.25 -11.55
N GLU A 10 -18.09 6.77 -10.35
CA GLU A 10 -16.85 7.47 -10.05
C GLU A 10 -15.63 6.51 -9.89
N ASP A 11 -15.85 5.20 -9.87
CA ASP A 11 -14.84 4.15 -9.65
C ASP A 11 -13.82 4.05 -10.78
N SER A 12 -14.07 4.69 -11.93
CA SER A 12 -13.03 4.89 -12.95
C SER A 12 -11.81 5.65 -12.42
N ARG A 13 -11.95 6.35 -11.29
CA ARG A 13 -10.88 7.07 -10.61
C ARG A 13 -10.15 6.24 -9.56
N MET A 14 -10.80 5.25 -8.96
CA MET A 14 -10.22 4.41 -7.92
C MET A 14 -9.71 3.09 -8.47
N MET A 15 -8.40 2.88 -8.40
CA MET A 15 -7.76 1.69 -8.95
C MET A 15 -6.93 0.97 -7.89
N PHE A 16 -7.19 -0.33 -7.73
CA PHE A 16 -6.27 -1.23 -7.05
C PHE A 16 -5.28 -1.82 -8.04
N LYS A 17 -3.98 -1.69 -7.76
CA LYS A 17 -2.91 -2.22 -8.62
C LYS A 17 -2.00 -3.15 -7.84
N TRP A 18 -1.83 -4.38 -8.32
CA TRP A 18 -0.69 -5.21 -7.94
C TRP A 18 0.55 -4.71 -8.67
N ILE A 19 1.54 -4.28 -7.90
CA ILE A 19 2.78 -3.69 -8.43
C ILE A 19 3.87 -4.75 -8.57
N ASN A 20 3.86 -5.79 -7.72
CA ASN A 20 4.86 -6.86 -7.80
C ASN A 20 4.65 -7.80 -9.01
N THR A 21 3.48 -7.78 -9.65
CA THR A 21 3.14 -8.57 -10.85
C THR A 21 3.39 -7.85 -12.17
N ILE A 22 3.89 -6.59 -12.16
CA ILE A 22 4.13 -5.79 -13.36
C ILE A 22 5.17 -6.44 -14.32
N THR A 23 5.84 -7.52 -13.90
CA THR A 23 6.69 -8.35 -14.75
C THR A 23 5.95 -9.30 -15.71
N PHE A 24 4.62 -9.48 -15.61
CA PHE A 24 3.90 -10.43 -16.47
C PHE A 24 3.30 -9.85 -17.75
N SER A 25 3.40 -8.54 -17.97
CA SER A 25 2.89 -7.89 -19.18
C SER A 25 4.01 -7.14 -19.91
N ASN A 26 4.34 -7.65 -21.10
CA ASN A 26 5.11 -7.06 -22.21
C ASN A 26 6.62 -7.36 -22.32
N ASN A 27 6.92 -8.50 -22.96
CA ASN A 27 8.22 -8.87 -23.54
C ASN A 27 8.59 -8.03 -24.78
N ASN A 28 8.55 -6.70 -24.78
CA ASN A 28 8.95 -5.96 -26.00
C ASN A 28 9.36 -4.49 -25.85
N ASN A 29 9.85 -4.01 -24.71
CA ASN A 29 10.56 -2.73 -24.67
C ASN A 29 11.63 -2.72 -23.58
N HIS A 30 12.85 -2.34 -23.96
CA HIS A 30 14.05 -2.31 -23.12
C HIS A 30 14.05 -1.23 -22.00
N ASP A 31 12.92 -0.56 -21.77
CA ASP A 31 12.80 0.57 -20.82
C ASP A 31 12.01 0.24 -19.54
N HIS A 32 11.68 -1.02 -19.28
CA HIS A 32 11.03 -1.36 -18.01
C HIS A 32 12.05 -1.35 -16.87
N PRO A 33 11.85 -0.51 -15.82
CA PRO A 33 12.69 -0.59 -14.64
C PRO A 33 12.49 -1.97 -14.03
N THR A 34 13.60 -2.72 -13.95
CA THR A 34 13.70 -3.98 -13.22
C THR A 34 12.94 -3.85 -11.91
N ALA A 35 12.11 -4.84 -11.57
CA ALA A 35 11.30 -4.84 -10.35
C ALA A 35 12.19 -4.48 -9.15
N THR A 36 12.15 -3.20 -8.74
CA THR A 36 13.08 -2.72 -7.73
C THR A 36 12.63 -3.32 -6.42
N LYS A 37 13.58 -3.79 -5.61
CA LYS A 37 13.32 -4.31 -4.25
C LYS A 37 12.57 -3.32 -3.35
N ASN A 38 12.32 -2.09 -3.79
CA ASN A 38 11.74 -0.98 -3.03
C ASN A 38 10.29 -0.66 -3.46
N ARG A 39 9.59 -1.59 -4.11
CA ARG A 39 8.17 -1.42 -4.44
C ARG A 39 7.26 -2.11 -3.40
N PRO A 40 6.08 -1.54 -3.11
CA PRO A 40 5.04 -2.25 -2.38
C PRO A 40 4.50 -3.40 -3.25
N ASP A 41 3.84 -4.37 -2.62
CA ASP A 41 3.17 -5.45 -3.32
C ASP A 41 1.96 -4.94 -4.11
N GLY A 42 1.20 -4.00 -3.53
CA GLY A 42 0.12 -3.31 -4.21
C GLY A 42 -0.05 -1.86 -3.79
N CYS A 43 -0.82 -1.11 -4.56
CA CYS A 43 -1.23 0.24 -4.22
C CYS A 43 -2.71 0.49 -4.53
N ILE A 44 -3.24 1.52 -3.87
CA ILE A 44 -4.58 2.06 -4.12
C ILE A 44 -4.37 3.47 -4.65
N GLU A 45 -4.91 3.73 -5.83
CA GLU A 45 -4.88 5.04 -6.47
C GLU A 45 -6.27 5.66 -6.50
N ASN A 46 -6.33 6.98 -6.35
CA ASN A 46 -7.49 7.80 -6.62
C ASN A 46 -7.04 9.05 -7.38
N ASP A 47 -7.67 9.39 -8.50
CA ASP A 47 -7.34 10.58 -9.30
C ASP A 47 -5.86 10.68 -9.67
N ARG A 48 -5.26 9.55 -10.07
CA ARG A 48 -3.81 9.41 -10.40
C ARG A 48 -2.87 9.70 -9.23
N LYS A 49 -3.38 9.76 -7.99
CA LYS A 49 -2.60 9.87 -6.76
C LYS A 49 -2.61 8.54 -6.05
N THR A 50 -1.46 8.07 -5.59
CA THR A 50 -1.40 6.89 -4.73
C THR A 50 -1.83 7.29 -3.32
N ILE A 51 -2.98 6.77 -2.89
CA ILE A 51 -3.58 7.07 -1.57
C ILE A 51 -3.40 5.91 -0.58
N GLY A 52 -2.90 4.75 -1.04
CA GLY A 52 -2.62 3.64 -0.15
C GLY A 52 -1.69 2.58 -0.70
N PHE A 53 -1.22 1.72 0.20
CA PHE A 53 -0.17 0.73 -0.05
C PHE A 53 -0.48 -0.60 0.62
N ILE A 54 -0.07 -1.70 -0.01
CA ILE A 54 -0.27 -3.06 0.47
C ILE A 54 1.06 -3.81 0.47
N GLU A 55 1.35 -4.50 1.57
CA GLU A 55 2.39 -5.53 1.66
C GLU A 55 1.73 -6.87 2.03
N VAL A 56 2.15 -7.94 1.36
CA VAL A 56 1.60 -9.29 1.52
C VAL A 56 2.72 -10.26 1.86
N LYS A 57 2.53 -11.05 2.92
CA LYS A 57 3.41 -12.13 3.34
C LYS A 57 2.64 -13.44 3.43
N THR A 58 3.34 -14.55 3.22
CA THR A 58 2.74 -15.88 3.41
C THR A 58 2.59 -16.18 4.89
N ILE A 59 1.78 -17.20 5.23
CA ILE A 59 1.65 -17.65 6.63
C ILE A 59 2.97 -18.20 7.18
N ASP A 60 3.83 -18.75 6.30
CA ASP A 60 5.16 -19.25 6.68
C ASP A 60 6.10 -18.14 7.17
N ASP A 61 5.88 -16.91 6.68
CA ASP A 61 6.63 -15.73 7.12
C ASP A 61 6.15 -15.19 8.48
N ALA A 62 5.02 -15.66 9.02
CA ALA A 62 4.38 -15.11 10.22
C ALA A 62 5.30 -15.13 11.46
N ALA A 63 6.14 -16.16 11.59
CA ALA A 63 7.09 -16.28 12.69
C ALA A 63 8.35 -15.41 12.51
N ASN A 64 8.57 -14.84 11.33
CA ASN A 64 9.75 -14.01 11.03
C ASN A 64 9.47 -12.54 11.34
N HIS A 65 9.42 -12.22 12.63
CA HIS A 65 9.14 -10.85 13.10
C HIS A 65 10.09 -9.80 12.52
N ARG A 66 11.35 -10.15 12.26
CA ARG A 66 12.32 -9.24 11.65
C ARG A 66 11.88 -8.81 10.25
N LYS A 67 11.45 -9.77 9.42
CA LYS A 67 10.98 -9.50 8.05
C LYS A 67 9.69 -8.69 8.08
N ILE A 68 8.73 -9.11 8.90
CA ILE A 68 7.44 -8.40 9.08
C ILE A 68 7.67 -6.94 9.50
N ASN A 69 8.51 -6.70 10.52
CA ASN A 69 8.78 -5.35 11.00
C ASN A 69 9.49 -4.48 9.95
N ALA A 70 10.38 -5.07 9.15
CA ALA A 70 11.04 -4.36 8.06
C ALA A 70 10.04 -3.92 6.98
N ASP A 71 9.09 -4.79 6.63
CA ASP A 71 8.04 -4.48 5.66
C ASP A 71 7.01 -3.48 6.22
N LEU A 72 6.71 -3.54 7.52
CA LEU A 72 5.85 -2.57 8.20
C LEU A 72 6.47 -1.17 8.21
N TYR A 73 7.78 -1.09 8.49
CA TYR A 73 8.53 0.16 8.38
C TYR A 73 8.47 0.72 6.94
N ARG A 74 8.64 -0.13 5.92
CA ARG A 74 8.53 0.28 4.51
C ARG A 74 7.15 0.81 4.16
N LEU A 75 6.06 0.18 4.63
CA LEU A 75 4.70 0.71 4.47
C LEU A 75 4.58 2.15 4.98
N GLY A 76 5.16 2.42 6.16
CA GLY A 76 5.20 3.77 6.71
C GLY A 76 5.98 4.76 5.83
N ILE A 77 7.11 4.34 5.25
CA ILE A 77 7.89 5.17 4.31
C ILE A 77 7.11 5.47 3.03
N PHE A 78 6.40 4.48 2.47
CA PHE A 78 5.53 4.70 1.32
C PHE A 78 4.42 5.70 1.64
N GLY A 79 3.73 5.52 2.77
CA GLY A 79 2.71 6.44 3.26
C GLY A 79 3.24 7.87 3.40
N LYS A 80 4.36 8.05 4.12
CA LYS A 80 5.04 9.34 4.29
C LYS A 80 5.38 10.00 2.94
N THR A 81 5.89 9.21 1.99
CA THR A 81 6.28 9.73 0.67
C THR A 81 5.06 10.22 -0.10
N ALA A 82 3.96 9.47 -0.10
CA ALA A 82 2.72 9.86 -0.76
C ALA A 82 2.05 11.07 -0.10
N LEU A 83 2.07 11.17 1.24
CA LEU A 83 1.59 12.35 1.97
C LEU A 83 2.27 13.63 1.44
N SER A 84 3.60 13.62 1.39
CA SER A 84 4.38 14.77 0.92
C SER A 84 4.24 15.01 -0.58
N GLN A 85 4.29 13.96 -1.41
CA GLN A 85 4.26 14.07 -2.86
C GLN A 85 2.94 14.61 -3.39
N TYR A 86 1.82 14.20 -2.79
CA TYR A 86 0.48 14.50 -3.30
C TYR A 86 -0.30 15.50 -2.43
N GLY A 87 0.30 15.98 -1.33
CA GLY A 87 -0.36 16.89 -0.38
C GLY A 87 -1.58 16.25 0.28
N LEU A 88 -1.49 14.95 0.62
CA LEU A 88 -2.60 14.21 1.24
C LEU A 88 -2.62 14.44 2.74
N ASN A 89 -3.82 14.43 3.33
CA ASN A 89 -3.99 14.48 4.79
C ASN A 89 -3.64 13.14 5.43
N ASN A 90 -4.02 12.05 4.75
CA ASN A 90 -3.81 10.69 5.20
C ASN A 90 -3.53 9.77 4.01
N THR A 91 -2.93 8.62 4.31
CA THR A 91 -2.79 7.50 3.40
C THR A 91 -3.16 6.23 4.16
N PHE A 92 -3.65 5.23 3.44
CA PHE A 92 -4.12 3.97 3.99
C PHE A 92 -3.13 2.84 3.69
N GLN A 93 -2.78 2.05 4.69
CA GLN A 93 -1.84 0.93 4.53
C GLN A 93 -2.48 -0.38 4.96
N VAL A 94 -2.15 -1.44 4.23
CA VAL A 94 -2.60 -2.80 4.52
C VAL A 94 -1.39 -3.70 4.63
N MET A 95 -1.31 -4.45 5.72
CA MET A 95 -0.40 -5.59 5.86
C MET A 95 -1.22 -6.87 5.92
N ALA A 96 -1.02 -7.75 4.95
CA ALA A 96 -1.62 -9.07 4.91
C ALA A 96 -0.56 -10.13 5.26
N ILE A 97 -0.83 -10.99 6.23
CA ILE A 97 0.00 -12.15 6.57
C ILE A 97 -0.89 -13.39 6.52
N GLY A 98 -0.78 -14.18 5.46
CA GLY A 98 -1.78 -15.20 5.14
C GLY A 98 -3.16 -14.57 4.99
N THR A 99 -4.12 -14.96 5.83
CA THR A 99 -5.48 -14.38 5.87
C THR A 99 -5.65 -13.29 6.95
N ASN A 100 -4.60 -13.00 7.73
CA ASN A 100 -4.65 -11.97 8.76
C ASN A 100 -4.37 -10.59 8.13
N LEU A 101 -5.36 -9.70 8.18
CA LEU A 101 -5.26 -8.34 7.66
C LEU A 101 -5.11 -7.36 8.82
N ARG A 102 -4.11 -6.48 8.71
CA ARG A 102 -3.95 -5.31 9.56
C ARG A 102 -4.02 -4.05 8.72
N PHE A 103 -4.75 -3.08 9.23
CA PHE A 103 -4.98 -1.80 8.57
C PHE A 103 -4.30 -0.70 9.35
N TYR A 104 -3.72 0.26 8.65
CA TYR A 104 -3.08 1.41 9.26
C TYR A 104 -3.45 2.69 8.52
N ILE A 105 -3.38 3.80 9.25
CA ILE A 105 -3.44 5.15 8.70
C ILE A 105 -2.11 5.84 8.94
N CYS A 106 -1.48 6.31 7.87
CA CYS A 106 -0.39 7.26 7.95
C CYS A 106 -0.91 8.69 7.77
N GLN A 107 -0.55 9.58 8.68
CA GLN A 107 -0.94 10.99 8.65
C GLN A 107 0.17 11.88 9.21
N ASN A 108 0.18 13.15 8.80
CA ASN A 108 1.06 14.16 9.39
C ASN A 108 0.33 14.85 10.54
N VAL A 109 0.87 14.73 11.76
CA VAL A 109 0.36 15.38 12.97
C VAL A 109 1.46 16.30 13.49
N ASP A 110 1.23 17.61 13.41
CA ASP A 110 2.15 18.65 13.91
C ASP A 110 3.60 18.48 13.40
N GLY A 111 3.76 18.10 12.12
CA GLY A 111 5.08 17.90 11.49
C GLY A 111 5.69 16.51 11.72
N VAL A 112 5.02 15.65 12.48
CA VAL A 112 5.41 14.26 12.71
C VAL A 112 4.55 13.33 11.87
N CYS A 113 5.17 12.51 11.02
CA CYS A 113 4.47 11.44 10.31
C CYS A 113 4.18 10.29 11.28
N MET A 114 2.92 10.08 11.61
CA MET A 114 2.44 9.01 12.47
C MET A 114 1.78 7.91 11.63
N MET A 115 2.04 6.64 11.98
CA MET A 115 1.36 5.47 11.42
C MET A 115 0.62 4.76 12.56
N THR A 116 -0.70 4.70 12.49
CA THR A 116 -1.55 4.17 13.55
C THR A 116 -2.25 2.90 13.06
N GLU A 117 -2.12 1.80 13.82
CA GLU A 117 -2.87 0.57 13.57
C GLU A 117 -4.35 0.80 13.90
N LEU A 118 -5.22 0.48 12.96
CA LEU A 118 -6.66 0.49 13.17
C LEU A 118 -7.07 -0.85 13.81
N SER A 119 -7.54 -0.78 15.06
CA SER A 119 -8.09 -1.96 15.73
C SER A 119 -9.43 -2.36 15.10
N ASN A 120 -9.57 -3.62 14.69
CA ASN A 120 -10.86 -4.22 14.39
C ASN A 120 -11.55 -4.51 15.74
N ARG A 121 -12.49 -3.66 16.17
CA ARG A 121 -13.40 -3.98 17.26
C ARG A 121 -14.60 -4.76 16.75
#